data_AF-A0A2S6U5A6-F1
#
_entry.id   AF-A0A2S6U5A6-F1
#
_cell.length_a   1.000
_cell.length_b   1.000
_cell.length_c   1.000
_cell.angle_alpha   90.00
_cell.angle_beta   90.00
_cell.angle_gamma   90.00
#
_symmetry.space_group_name_H-M   'P 1'
#
loop_
_entity.id
_entity.type
_entity.pdbx_description
1 polymer ?
#
loop_
_entity_poly.entity_id
_entity_poly.type
_entity_poly.pdbx_seq_one_letter_code
_entity_poly.pdbx_strand_id
1 'polypeptide(L)'
;ILGRGTESVAKTQEKTQGSPGIQALLQQTGSLRAEPSIRNTINKETSVLAEEDRRFVDKLIFWVDNPPDPSTVVDAEKEQKRILGTQALGKPINEGETPAVKRKRKKKNPFNF
;
A
#
# COMPACT_ATOMS: atom_id res chain seq x y z
N ILE A 1 1.71 44.32 8.13
CA ILE A 1 1.86 43.07 7.34
C ILE A 1 3.24 42.51 7.67
N LEU A 2 3.42 41.79 8.80
CA LEU A 2 3.39 40.31 8.90
C LEU A 2 3.96 39.62 7.64
N GLY A 3 5.00 38.78 7.69
CA GLY A 3 5.76 38.21 8.80
C GLY A 3 6.41 36.89 8.36
N ARG A 4 7.23 36.36 9.27
CA ARG A 4 7.75 34.98 9.37
C ARG A 4 9.09 34.70 8.68
N GLY A 5 10.14 34.98 9.46
CA GLY A 5 11.46 34.41 9.29
C GLY A 5 11.48 32.91 9.58
N THR A 6 12.53 32.29 9.08
CA THR A 6 12.91 30.89 9.26
C THR A 6 13.33 30.64 10.71
N GLU A 7 12.48 29.97 11.49
CA GLU A 7 12.89 29.46 12.80
C GLU A 7 13.38 28.02 12.65
N SER A 8 14.71 27.87 12.62
CA SER A 8 15.40 26.62 12.92
C SER A 8 15.02 26.19 14.32
N VAL A 9 14.16 25.19 14.44
CA VAL A 9 13.83 24.54 15.72
C VAL A 9 14.98 23.63 16.11
N ALA A 10 16.07 24.23 16.57
CA ALA A 10 17.06 23.55 17.40
C ALA A 10 16.35 23.20 18.72
N LYS A 11 15.76 22.01 18.80
CA LYS A 11 15.16 21.52 20.04
C LYS A 11 16.28 21.23 21.03
N THR A 12 16.55 22.23 21.87
CA THR A 12 17.42 22.19 23.03
C THR A 12 17.25 20.86 23.76
N GLN A 13 18.35 20.10 23.83
CA GLN A 13 18.50 19.00 24.77
C GLN A 13 18.50 19.59 26.18
N GLU A 14 17.31 19.79 26.74
CA GLU A 14 17.20 19.97 28.19
C GLU A 14 17.62 18.64 28.84
N LYS A 15 18.86 18.59 29.32
CA LYS A 15 19.25 17.66 30.38
C LYS A 15 18.37 17.99 31.57
N THR A 16 17.22 17.31 31.68
CA THR A 16 16.51 17.19 32.95
C THR A 16 17.48 16.53 33.93
N GLN A 17 18.16 17.34 34.74
CA GLN A 17 18.99 16.86 35.83
C GLN A 17 18.02 16.31 36.88
N GLY A 18 17.64 15.04 36.73
CA GLY A 18 16.69 14.35 37.59
C GLY A 18 17.14 14.32 39.05
N SER A 19 16.23 13.96 39.96
CA SER A 19 16.54 13.79 41.38
C SER A 19 17.70 12.80 41.59
N PRO A 20 18.43 12.86 42.72
CA PRO A 20 19.55 11.94 42.98
C PRO A 20 19.18 10.46 42.82
N GLY A 21 17.95 10.07 43.17
CA GLY A 21 17.45 8.70 42.98
C GLY A 21 17.28 8.31 41.52
N ILE A 22 16.80 9.22 40.66
CA ILE A 22 16.69 8.99 39.22
C ILE A 22 18.08 8.86 38.60
N GLN A 23 19.05 9.68 39.03
CA GLN A 23 20.43 9.58 38.54
C GLN A 23 21.08 8.24 38.91
N ALA A 24 20.87 7.75 40.14
CA ALA A 24 21.34 6.43 40.56
C ALA A 24 20.74 5.30 39.70
N LEU A 25 19.44 5.37 39.39
CA LEU A 25 18.77 4.41 38.52
C LEU A 25 19.32 4.47 37.08
N LEU A 26 19.54 5.66 36.53
CA LEU A 26 20.10 5.85 35.19
C LEU A 26 21.55 5.33 35.11
N GLN A 27 22.34 5.49 36.17
CA GLN A 27 23.69 4.93 36.26
C GLN A 27 23.66 3.40 36.32
N GLN A 28 22.78 2.84 37.15
CA GLN A 28 22.64 1.38 37.32
C GLN A 28 22.13 0.68 36.07
N THR A 29 21.19 1.30 35.35
CA THR A 29 20.64 0.77 34.08
C THR A 29 21.56 1.01 32.88
N GLY A 30 22.64 1.78 33.05
CA GLY A 30 23.52 2.15 31.94
C GLY A 30 22.91 3.12 30.92
N SER A 31 21.73 3.69 31.22
CA SER A 31 20.99 4.60 30.34
C SER A 31 21.81 5.83 29.91
N LEU A 32 22.73 6.29 30.77
CA LEU A 32 23.64 7.41 30.45
C LEU A 32 24.64 7.10 29.32
N ARG A 33 24.82 5.83 28.95
CA ARG A 33 25.71 5.39 27.88
C ARG A 33 24.95 5.05 26.59
N ALA A 34 23.62 5.18 26.59
CA ALA A 34 22.81 4.89 25.42
C ALA A 34 23.10 5.89 24.30
N GLU A 35 23.24 5.38 23.08
CA GLU A 35 23.42 6.21 21.90
C GLU A 35 22.11 6.97 21.61
N PRO A 36 22.13 8.31 21.44
CA PRO A 36 20.90 9.10 21.29
C PRO A 36 20.00 8.69 20.12
N SER A 37 20.58 8.14 19.05
CA SER A 37 19.90 7.71 17.84
C SER A 37 19.49 6.23 17.84
N ILE A 38 19.67 5.48 18.93
CA ILE A 38 19.43 4.02 18.98
C ILE A 38 18.01 3.64 18.53
N ARG A 39 17.02 4.50 18.82
CA ARG A 39 15.64 4.29 18.35
C ARG A 39 15.52 4.34 16.83
N ASN A 40 16.27 5.22 16.17
CA ASN A 40 16.29 5.31 14.71
C ASN A 40 16.91 4.04 14.10
N THR A 41 17.98 3.52 14.72
CA THR A 41 18.63 2.26 14.29
C THR A 41 17.68 1.08 14.45
N ILE A 42 17.08 0.90 15.63
CA ILE A 42 16.10 -0.17 15.88
C ILE A 42 14.94 -0.09 14.90
N ASN A 43 14.40 1.12 14.64
CA ASN A 43 13.30 1.28 13.71
C ASN A 43 13.68 0.88 12.28
N LYS A 44 14.88 1.25 11.81
CA LYS A 44 15.40 0.85 10.49
C LYS A 44 15.58 -0.66 10.37
N GLU A 45 16.11 -1.30 11.41
CA GLU A 45 16.32 -2.75 11.43
C GLU A 45 14.98 -3.50 11.51
N THR A 46 14.06 -3.02 12.33
CA THR A 46 12.74 -3.62 12.53
C THR A 46 11.82 -3.42 11.32
N SER A 47 11.95 -2.30 10.60
CA SER A 47 11.17 -2.06 9.39
C SER A 47 11.48 -3.08 8.29
N VAL A 48 12.75 -3.49 8.16
CA VAL A 48 13.15 -4.52 7.19
C VAL A 48 12.48 -5.85 7.49
N LEU A 49 12.46 -6.26 8.76
CA LEU A 49 11.81 -7.50 9.19
C LEU A 49 10.29 -7.47 8.97
N ALA A 50 9.64 -6.34 9.28
CA ALA A 50 8.20 -6.17 9.10
C ALA A 50 7.77 -6.15 7.61
N GLU A 51 8.63 -5.69 6.70
CA GLU A 51 8.38 -5.75 5.26
C GLU A 51 8.54 -7.16 4.68
N GLU A 52 9.50 -7.94 5.20
CA GLU A 52 9.73 -9.32 4.78
C GLU A 52 8.53 -10.24 5.12
N ASP A 53 7.96 -10.09 6.32
CA ASP A 53 6.77 -10.84 6.75
C ASP A 53 5.55 -10.60 5.84
N ARG A 54 5.32 -9.36 5.39
CA ARG A 54 4.20 -9.05 4.48
C ARG A 54 4.37 -9.71 3.12
N ARG A 55 5.58 -9.67 2.56
CA ARG A 55 5.89 -10.29 1.26
C ARG A 55 5.73 -11.80 1.30
N PHE A 56 6.09 -12.43 2.42
CA PHE A 56 5.86 -13.85 2.63
C PHE A 56 4.36 -14.20 2.68
N VAL A 57 3.57 -13.44 3.45
CA VAL A 57 2.13 -13.64 3.57
C VAL A 57 1.40 -13.40 2.24
N ASP A 58 1.77 -12.36 1.49
CA ASP A 58 1.20 -12.10 0.15
C ASP A 58 1.44 -13.28 -0.81
N LYS A 59 2.62 -13.91 -0.72
CA LYS A 59 2.95 -15.10 -1.53
C LYS A 59 2.12 -16.32 -1.16
N LEU A 60 1.64 -16.41 0.09
CA LEU A 60 0.71 -17.47 0.52
C LEU A 60 -0.72 -17.21 0.03
N ILE A 61 -1.18 -15.96 0.06
CA ILE A 61 -2.54 -15.59 -0.39
C ILE A 61 -2.70 -15.82 -1.90
N PHE A 62 -1.64 -15.60 -2.70
CA PHE A 62 -1.67 -15.76 -4.16
C PHE A 62 -0.86 -16.97 -4.65
N TRP A 63 -0.69 -18.02 -3.83
CA TRP A 63 0.17 -19.17 -4.17
C TRP A 63 -0.39 -20.04 -5.32
N VAL A 64 -1.65 -19.84 -5.71
CA VAL A 64 -2.29 -20.51 -6.84
C VAL A 64 -2.28 -19.55 -8.01
N ASP A 65 -1.69 -19.97 -9.12
CA ASP A 65 -1.75 -19.36 -10.45
C ASP A 65 -3.19 -19.36 -11.03
N ASN A 66 -4.19 -18.93 -10.26
CA ASN A 66 -5.50 -18.61 -10.79
C ASN A 66 -5.51 -17.12 -11.09
N PRO A 67 -5.27 -16.71 -12.35
CA PRO A 67 -5.56 -15.35 -12.75
C PRO A 67 -7.01 -15.05 -12.34
N PRO A 68 -7.32 -13.82 -11.91
CA PRO A 68 -8.69 -13.43 -11.59
C PRO A 68 -9.57 -13.87 -12.76
N ASP A 69 -10.66 -14.54 -12.43
CA ASP A 69 -11.60 -15.13 -13.38
C ASP A 69 -11.77 -14.20 -14.59
N PRO A 70 -11.84 -14.74 -15.82
CA PRO A 70 -12.08 -13.93 -17.01
C PRO A 70 -13.49 -13.37 -16.93
N SER A 71 -13.67 -12.34 -16.10
CA SER A 71 -14.81 -11.47 -16.09
C SER A 71 -14.92 -10.95 -17.52
N THR A 72 -15.95 -11.46 -18.19
CA THR A 72 -16.19 -11.14 -19.59
C THR A 72 -16.64 -9.69 -19.62
N VAL A 73 -15.72 -8.80 -19.98
CA VAL A 73 -16.00 -7.37 -20.05
C VAL A 73 -17.03 -7.14 -21.16
N VAL A 74 -18.18 -6.58 -20.79
CA VAL A 74 -19.26 -6.23 -21.72
C VAL A 74 -18.88 -4.95 -22.48
N ASP A 75 -19.17 -4.90 -23.78
CA ASP A 75 -19.00 -3.72 -24.61
C ASP A 75 -20.18 -2.76 -24.39
N ALA A 76 -19.94 -1.66 -23.67
CA ALA A 76 -21.01 -0.75 -23.22
C ALA A 76 -21.82 -0.15 -24.39
N GLU A 77 -21.17 0.24 -25.48
CA GLU A 77 -21.84 0.85 -26.63
C GLU A 77 -22.71 -0.16 -27.38
N LYS A 78 -22.22 -1.39 -27.54
CA LYS A 78 -22.99 -2.46 -28.18
C LYS A 78 -24.13 -2.93 -27.31
N GLU A 79 -23.93 -2.99 -26.00
CA GLU A 79 -24.99 -3.37 -25.06
C GLU A 79 -26.11 -2.32 -25.02
N GLN A 80 -25.76 -1.03 -25.04
CA GLN A 80 -26.75 0.04 -25.14
C GLN A 80 -27.61 -0.10 -26.42
N LYS A 81 -26.97 -0.40 -27.57
CA LYS A 81 -27.69 -0.64 -28.83
C LYS A 81 -28.60 -1.86 -28.76
N ARG A 82 -28.16 -2.95 -28.12
CA ARG A 82 -28.98 -4.16 -27.90
C ARG A 82 -30.22 -3.83 -27.08
N ILE A 83 -30.06 -3.14 -25.95
CA ILE A 83 -31.16 -2.76 -25.06
C ILE A 83 -32.18 -1.91 -25.79
N LEU A 84 -31.75 -0.88 -26.54
CA LEU A 84 -32.64 -0.02 -27.31
C LEU A 84 -33.40 -0.81 -28.40
N GLY A 85 -32.73 -1.72 -29.10
CA GLY A 85 -33.35 -2.59 -30.08
C GLY A 85 -34.39 -3.54 -29.48
N THR A 86 -34.08 -4.19 -28.35
CA THR A 86 -34.98 -5.10 -27.64
C THR A 86 -36.21 -4.36 -27.08
N GLN A 87 -36.02 -3.15 -26.55
CA GLN A 87 -37.11 -2.28 -26.08
C GLN A 87 -38.04 -1.86 -27.23
N ALA A 88 -37.49 -1.46 -28.38
CA ALA A 88 -38.28 -1.10 -29.56
C ALA A 88 -39.11 -2.28 -30.11
N LEU A 89 -38.62 -3.50 -29.92
CA LEU A 89 -39.29 -4.72 -30.37
C LEU A 89 -40.28 -5.29 -29.33
N GLY A 90 -40.40 -4.66 -28.15
CA GLY A 90 -41.32 -5.07 -27.08
C GLY A 90 -40.94 -6.40 -26.40
N LYS A 91 -39.68 -6.84 -26.54
CA LYS A 91 -39.18 -8.10 -25.98
C LYS A 91 -38.57 -7.88 -24.59
N PRO A 92 -38.53 -8.92 -23.73
CA PRO A 92 -37.92 -8.81 -22.42
C PRO A 92 -36.38 -8.67 -22.53
N ILE A 93 -35.78 -7.89 -21.61
CA ILE A 93 -34.38 -7.42 -21.71
C ILE A 93 -33.33 -8.54 -21.63
N ASN A 94 -33.71 -9.70 -21.07
CA ASN A 94 -32.89 -10.91 -20.95
C ASN A 94 -32.85 -11.74 -22.24
N GLU A 95 -33.59 -11.36 -23.29
CA GLU A 95 -33.50 -12.02 -24.60
C GLU A 95 -32.32 -11.47 -25.42
N GLY A 96 -31.45 -12.38 -25.84
CA GLY A 96 -30.30 -12.12 -26.72
C GLY A 96 -28.94 -12.32 -26.07
N GLU A 97 -27.90 -12.43 -26.89
CA GLU A 97 -26.51 -12.54 -26.42
C GLU A 97 -25.96 -11.17 -25.98
N THR A 98 -25.31 -11.12 -24.82
CA THR A 98 -24.62 -9.91 -24.33
C THR A 98 -23.29 -9.73 -25.07
N PRO A 99 -23.06 -8.58 -25.74
CA PRO A 99 -21.85 -8.35 -26.52
C PRO A 99 -20.62 -8.22 -25.61
N ALA A 100 -19.70 -9.17 -25.73
CA ALA A 100 -18.46 -9.22 -24.98
C ALA A 100 -17.27 -8.60 -25.72
N VAL A 101 -16.38 -7.90 -25.00
CA VAL A 101 -15.10 -7.39 -25.48
C VAL A 101 -14.05 -8.51 -25.48
N LYS A 102 -13.74 -9.04 -26.66
CA LYS A 102 -12.63 -10.01 -26.83
C LYS A 102 -11.28 -9.28 -26.81
N ARG A 103 -10.58 -9.30 -25.68
CA ARG A 103 -9.20 -8.78 -25.60
C ARG A 103 -8.22 -9.81 -26.18
N LYS A 104 -7.45 -9.41 -27.20
CA LYS A 104 -6.36 -10.24 -27.74
C LYS A 104 -5.22 -10.31 -26.72
N ARG A 105 -4.76 -11.52 -26.39
CA ARG A 105 -3.59 -11.71 -25.51
C ARG A 105 -2.35 -11.05 -26.16
N LYS A 106 -1.70 -10.14 -25.44
CA LYS A 106 -0.40 -9.59 -25.83
C LYS A 106 0.64 -10.71 -25.69
N LYS A 107 1.34 -11.05 -26.78
CA LYS A 107 2.41 -12.04 -26.76
C LYS A 107 3.56 -11.49 -25.91
N LYS A 108 3.83 -12.08 -24.75
CA LYS A 108 4.96 -11.70 -23.90
C LYS A 108 6.23 -12.18 -24.62
N ASN A 109 7.04 -11.25 -25.12
CA ASN A 109 8.34 -11.58 -25.72
C ASN A 109 9.34 -11.82 -24.57
N PRO A 110 9.90 -13.02 -24.40
CA PRO A 110 10.75 -13.34 -23.25
C PRO A 110 12.17 -12.74 -23.33
N PHE A 111 12.45 -11.87 -24.30
CA PHE A 111 13.80 -11.34 -24.59
C PHE A 111 13.93 -9.81 -24.47
N ASN A 112 13.00 -9.14 -23.80
CA ASN A 112 13.20 -7.74 -23.43
C ASN A 112 13.81 -7.70 -22.01
N PHE A 113 15.11 -7.40 -21.95
CA PHE A 113 15.84 -7.03 -20.74
C PHE A 113 15.92 -5.51 -20.64
#